data_AF-A0A2T5GLA1-F1
#
_entry.id   AF-A0A2T5GLA1-F1
#
_cell.length_a   1.000
_cell.length_b   1.000
_cell.length_c   1.000
_cell.angle_alpha   90.00
_cell.angle_beta   90.00
_cell.angle_gamma   90.00
#
_symmetry.space_group_name_H-M   'P 1'
#
loop_
_entity.id
_entity.type
_entity.pdbx_description
1 polymer ?
#
loop_
_entity_poly.entity_id
_entity_poly.type
_entity_poly.pdbx_seq_one_letter_code
_entity_poly.pdbx_strand_id
1 'polypeptide(L)'
;MAVDAAIHAPHDYGDDRNHHAHVMTTTRVVDAEGLGAKTRQLDVRSSASIEVEAIRERWAEQVNDALELAQVAERVDHRSYARQGVEMEPTVKMGHASAAIERRAEREQIAAGEEPHAVTPRGQMNEAIQEARGLGYYIQRGRERIHEWSDQLRERAELAAQSMSSFVQGAAHAMRLGLHVSSGDGFDALPALDRSPRHEQTPAIELDQPGQGGGDRQREAERERQRGHEPDIGFGR
;
A
#
# COMPACT_ATOMS: atom_id res chain seq x y z
N MET A 1 -36.54 -20.45 -9.75
CA MET A 1 -36.87 -19.23 -8.98
C MET A 1 -37.11 -18.11 -9.96
N ALA A 2 -37.91 -17.12 -9.60
CA ALA A 2 -37.96 -15.85 -10.33
C ALA A 2 -37.15 -14.79 -9.56
N VAL A 3 -36.64 -13.82 -10.30
CA VAL A 3 -35.77 -12.76 -9.80
C VAL A 3 -36.28 -11.42 -10.28
N ASP A 4 -36.34 -10.45 -9.37
CA ASP A 4 -36.50 -9.03 -9.65
C ASP A 4 -35.22 -8.31 -9.24
N ALA A 5 -34.71 -7.42 -10.09
CA ALA A 5 -33.42 -6.78 -9.89
C ALA A 5 -33.50 -5.29 -10.22
N ALA A 6 -32.97 -4.46 -9.32
CA ALA A 6 -32.86 -3.02 -9.49
C ALA A 6 -31.41 -2.57 -9.28
N ILE A 7 -30.87 -1.80 -10.22
CA ILE A 7 -29.53 -1.21 -10.13
C ILE A 7 -29.68 0.24 -9.70
N HIS A 8 -28.92 0.64 -8.69
CA HIS A 8 -28.92 1.96 -8.12
C HIS A 8 -27.59 2.67 -8.42
N ALA A 9 -27.73 3.93 -8.85
CA ALA A 9 -26.63 4.86 -8.87
C ALA A 9 -26.25 5.28 -7.43
N PRO A 10 -25.02 5.77 -7.22
CA PRO A 10 -24.62 6.44 -6.00
C PRO A 10 -25.62 7.53 -5.60
N HIS A 11 -25.84 7.71 -4.31
CA HIS A 11 -26.69 8.78 -3.82
C HIS A 11 -25.90 10.07 -3.65
N ASP A 12 -26.54 11.24 -3.87
CA ASP A 12 -25.91 12.58 -3.86
C ASP A 12 -25.11 12.92 -2.58
N TYR A 13 -25.38 12.18 -1.51
CA TYR A 13 -24.83 12.43 -0.19
C TYR A 13 -23.99 11.25 0.30
N GLY A 14 -23.49 10.40 -0.59
CA GLY A 14 -22.77 9.17 -0.28
C GLY A 14 -21.47 9.08 -1.04
N ASP A 15 -20.82 7.93 -0.91
CA ASP A 15 -19.68 7.60 -1.75
C ASP A 15 -20.17 7.51 -3.20
N ASP A 16 -19.66 8.39 -4.06
CA ASP A 16 -19.97 8.51 -5.47
C ASP A 16 -19.50 7.31 -6.30
N ARG A 17 -18.77 6.37 -5.69
CA ARG A 17 -18.35 5.11 -6.29
C ARG A 17 -19.31 3.96 -5.98
N ASN A 18 -20.26 4.13 -5.06
CA ASN A 18 -21.10 3.04 -4.56
C ASN A 18 -22.30 2.71 -5.46
N HIS A 19 -22.01 2.20 -6.67
CA HIS A 19 -22.99 1.53 -7.52
C HIS A 19 -23.36 0.18 -6.93
N HIS A 20 -24.65 -0.08 -6.73
CA HIS A 20 -25.11 -1.33 -6.12
C HIS A 20 -26.44 -1.80 -6.71
N ALA A 21 -26.75 -3.09 -6.53
CA ALA A 21 -27.99 -3.67 -6.99
C ALA A 21 -28.74 -4.35 -5.84
N HIS A 22 -30.07 -4.21 -5.85
CA HIS A 22 -30.96 -5.04 -5.06
C HIS A 22 -31.49 -6.17 -5.93
N VAL A 23 -31.27 -7.41 -5.49
CA VAL A 23 -31.75 -8.61 -6.16
C VAL A 23 -32.72 -9.32 -5.21
N MET A 24 -34.00 -9.28 -5.56
CA MET A 24 -35.07 -9.95 -4.83
C MET A 24 -35.41 -11.25 -5.53
N THR A 25 -35.48 -12.33 -4.77
CA THR A 25 -35.76 -13.67 -5.32
C THR A 25 -37.01 -14.25 -4.68
N THR A 26 -37.81 -14.98 -5.45
CA THR A 26 -38.97 -15.68 -4.89
C THR A 26 -38.58 -16.66 -3.80
N THR A 27 -39.33 -16.71 -2.69
CA THR A 27 -39.13 -17.66 -1.58
C THR A 27 -39.75 -19.04 -1.82
N ARG A 28 -40.26 -19.27 -3.03
CA ARG A 28 -40.87 -20.51 -3.49
C ARG A 28 -40.24 -20.95 -4.78
N VAL A 29 -40.29 -22.26 -5.02
CA VAL A 29 -39.98 -22.85 -6.33
C VAL A 29 -40.97 -22.28 -7.35
N VAL A 30 -40.47 -21.95 -8.53
CA VAL A 30 -41.28 -21.51 -9.66
C VAL A 30 -41.30 -22.68 -10.64
N ASP A 31 -42.50 -23.16 -10.97
CA ASP A 31 -42.76 -24.24 -11.92
C ASP A 31 -43.76 -23.76 -12.99
N ALA A 32 -44.18 -24.66 -13.89
CA ALA A 32 -45.09 -24.31 -14.98
C ALA A 32 -46.49 -23.94 -14.48
N GLU A 33 -46.88 -24.45 -13.31
CA GLU A 33 -48.16 -24.24 -12.65
C GLU A 33 -48.17 -22.98 -11.75
N GLY A 34 -47.00 -22.42 -11.44
CA GLY A 34 -46.84 -21.14 -10.75
C GLY A 34 -45.85 -21.21 -9.57
N LEU A 35 -46.31 -20.80 -8.38
CA LEU A 35 -45.50 -20.80 -7.16
C LEU A 35 -45.72 -22.08 -6.36
N GLY A 36 -44.74 -22.98 -6.41
CA GLY A 36 -44.74 -24.25 -5.70
C GLY A 36 -44.31 -24.16 -4.24
N ALA A 37 -43.58 -25.19 -3.78
CA ALA A 37 -43.16 -25.32 -2.39
C ALA A 37 -42.20 -24.20 -1.93
N LYS A 38 -42.20 -23.90 -0.63
CA LYS A 38 -41.26 -22.94 -0.02
C LYS A 38 -39.82 -23.47 -0.09
N THR A 39 -38.91 -22.66 -0.59
CA THR A 39 -37.47 -22.95 -0.60
C THR A 39 -36.91 -22.91 0.81
N ARG A 40 -35.99 -23.82 1.16
CA ARG A 40 -35.44 -23.96 2.52
C ARG A 40 -33.92 -23.76 2.59
N GLN A 41 -33.27 -23.62 1.44
CA GLN A 41 -31.82 -23.53 1.28
C GLN A 41 -31.19 -22.43 2.15
N LEU A 42 -31.87 -21.27 2.25
CA LEU A 42 -31.44 -20.12 3.05
C LEU A 42 -32.17 -20.01 4.41
N ASP A 43 -33.11 -20.90 4.73
CA ASP A 43 -33.90 -20.83 5.98
C ASP A 43 -33.12 -21.39 7.19
N VAL A 44 -32.25 -22.39 6.96
CA VAL A 44 -31.55 -23.10 8.03
C VAL A 44 -30.17 -22.48 8.22
N ARG A 45 -29.94 -21.87 9.39
CA ARG A 45 -28.70 -21.11 9.67
C ARG A 45 -27.40 -21.89 9.37
N SER A 46 -27.37 -23.19 9.67
CA SER A 46 -26.17 -24.02 9.47
C SER A 46 -25.86 -24.34 8.01
N SER A 47 -26.87 -24.40 7.12
CA SER A 47 -26.67 -24.61 5.69
C SER A 47 -26.62 -23.29 4.90
N ALA A 48 -27.36 -22.29 5.36
CA ALA A 48 -27.45 -20.97 4.72
C ALA A 48 -26.08 -20.30 4.61
N SER A 49 -25.16 -20.51 5.57
CA SER A 49 -23.81 -19.97 5.47
C SER A 49 -23.01 -20.56 4.31
N ILE A 50 -23.21 -21.84 3.97
CA ILE A 50 -22.54 -22.52 2.85
C ILE A 50 -23.06 -21.93 1.53
N GLU A 51 -24.38 -21.80 1.42
CA GLU A 51 -25.02 -21.21 0.23
C GLU A 51 -24.62 -19.74 0.04
N VAL A 52 -24.59 -18.95 1.11
CA VAL A 52 -24.16 -17.55 1.07
C VAL A 52 -22.69 -17.45 0.66
N GLU A 53 -21.83 -18.34 1.16
CA GLU A 53 -20.43 -18.34 0.76
C GLU A 53 -20.26 -18.68 -0.73
N ALA A 54 -20.96 -19.69 -1.24
CA ALA A 54 -20.95 -20.04 -2.66
C ALA A 54 -21.49 -18.90 -3.55
N ILE A 55 -22.53 -18.19 -3.10
CA ILE A 55 -23.04 -17.00 -3.81
C ILE A 55 -21.97 -15.89 -3.85
N ARG A 56 -21.27 -15.65 -2.74
CA ARG A 56 -20.21 -14.64 -2.70
C ARG A 56 -19.01 -15.01 -3.56
N GLU A 57 -18.63 -16.27 -3.57
CA GLU A 57 -17.59 -16.80 -4.45
C GLU A 57 -17.96 -16.57 -5.92
N ARG A 58 -19.16 -16.99 -6.32
CA ARG A 58 -19.65 -16.80 -7.69
C ARG A 58 -19.76 -15.33 -8.10
N TRP A 59 -20.17 -14.47 -7.17
CA TRP A 59 -20.17 -13.03 -7.39
C TRP A 59 -18.75 -12.48 -7.62
N ALA A 60 -17.78 -12.87 -6.79
CA ALA A 60 -16.40 -12.43 -6.94
C ALA A 60 -15.80 -12.89 -8.29
N GLU A 61 -16.08 -14.12 -8.71
CA GLU A 61 -15.71 -14.61 -10.06
C GLU A 61 -16.28 -13.71 -11.17
N GLN A 62 -17.58 -13.43 -11.14
CA GLN A 62 -18.22 -12.59 -12.16
C GLN A 62 -17.68 -11.16 -12.19
N VAL A 63 -17.38 -10.59 -11.02
CA VAL A 63 -16.74 -9.28 -10.93
C VAL A 63 -15.35 -9.32 -11.55
N ASN A 64 -14.54 -10.34 -11.24
CA ASN A 64 -13.19 -10.47 -11.78
C ASN A 64 -13.18 -10.68 -13.30
N ASP A 65 -14.12 -11.47 -13.83
CA ASP A 65 -14.30 -11.64 -15.28
C ASP A 65 -14.62 -10.29 -15.95
N ALA A 66 -15.52 -9.50 -15.34
CA ALA A 66 -15.86 -8.17 -15.85
C ALA A 66 -14.69 -7.18 -15.77
N LEU A 67 -13.90 -7.22 -14.69
CA LEU A 67 -12.68 -6.41 -14.53
C LEU A 67 -11.63 -6.77 -15.57
N GLU A 68 -11.44 -8.07 -15.85
CA GLU A 68 -10.52 -8.54 -16.89
C GLU A 68 -10.94 -8.08 -18.28
N LEU A 69 -12.24 -8.21 -18.62
CA LEU A 69 -12.78 -7.68 -19.88
C LEU A 69 -12.59 -6.17 -20.02
N ALA A 70 -12.67 -5.44 -18.92
CA ALA A 70 -12.41 -4.00 -18.86
C ALA A 70 -10.91 -3.64 -18.79
N GLN A 71 -10.01 -4.63 -18.81
CA GLN A 71 -8.55 -4.48 -18.68
C GLN A 71 -8.11 -3.77 -17.38
N VAL A 72 -8.89 -3.97 -16.32
CA VAL A 72 -8.61 -3.48 -14.96
C VAL A 72 -7.81 -4.57 -14.23
N ALA A 73 -6.72 -4.19 -13.56
CA ALA A 73 -5.77 -5.14 -12.95
C ALA A 73 -6.23 -5.64 -11.57
N GLU A 74 -7.10 -4.88 -10.91
CA GLU A 74 -7.63 -5.15 -9.59
C GLU A 74 -8.49 -6.41 -9.56
N ARG A 75 -8.49 -7.12 -8.43
CA ARG A 75 -9.29 -8.33 -8.23
C ARG A 75 -9.99 -8.29 -6.89
N VAL A 76 -11.16 -8.91 -6.83
CA VAL A 76 -11.98 -9.05 -5.63
C VAL A 76 -11.94 -10.50 -5.16
N ASP A 77 -11.82 -10.70 -3.86
CA ASP A 77 -11.88 -12.00 -3.20
C ASP A 77 -12.94 -11.94 -2.10
N HIS A 78 -13.83 -12.94 -2.07
CA HIS A 78 -14.94 -13.02 -1.12
C HIS A 78 -14.49 -13.38 0.30
N ARG A 79 -13.27 -13.92 0.45
CA ARG A 79 -12.70 -14.33 1.73
C ARG A 79 -12.21 -13.11 2.50
N SER A 80 -12.18 -13.21 3.81
CA SER A 80 -11.54 -12.19 4.65
C SER A 80 -10.03 -12.15 4.38
N TYR A 81 -9.38 -11.01 4.64
CA TYR A 81 -7.92 -10.89 4.53
C TYR A 81 -7.16 -11.98 5.29
N ALA A 82 -7.60 -12.31 6.51
CA ALA A 82 -7.03 -13.42 7.28
C ALA A 82 -7.11 -14.77 6.55
N ARG A 83 -8.23 -15.07 5.86
CA ARG A 83 -8.38 -16.31 5.07
C ARG A 83 -7.61 -16.29 3.75
N GLN A 84 -7.23 -15.11 3.26
CA GLN A 84 -6.34 -14.94 2.13
C GLN A 84 -4.86 -15.01 2.53
N GLY A 85 -4.55 -14.95 3.84
CA GLY A 85 -3.17 -14.81 4.33
C GLY A 85 -2.60 -13.41 4.13
N VAL A 86 -3.48 -12.40 4.02
CA VAL A 86 -3.09 -11.00 3.88
C VAL A 86 -3.03 -10.36 5.27
N GLU A 87 -1.85 -9.89 5.64
CA GLU A 87 -1.58 -9.18 6.90
C GLU A 87 -2.07 -7.72 6.82
N MET A 88 -3.38 -7.54 6.67
CA MET A 88 -4.04 -6.25 6.59
C MET A 88 -5.25 -6.21 7.51
N GLU A 89 -5.32 -5.18 8.35
CA GLU A 89 -6.47 -4.97 9.24
C GLU A 89 -7.68 -4.50 8.41
N PRO A 90 -8.86 -5.17 8.51
CA PRO A 90 -10.07 -4.72 7.84
C PRO A 90 -10.67 -3.47 8.51
N THR A 91 -11.32 -2.61 7.72
CA THR A 91 -12.06 -1.46 8.26
C THR A 91 -13.27 -1.91 9.08
N VAL A 92 -13.60 -1.14 10.12
CA VAL A 92 -14.76 -1.32 10.97
C VAL A 92 -16.02 -0.76 10.31
N LYS A 93 -17.11 -1.54 10.35
CA LYS A 93 -18.42 -1.10 9.84
C LYS A 93 -18.94 0.11 10.63
N MET A 94 -19.09 1.25 9.96
CA MET A 94 -19.56 2.51 10.56
C MET A 94 -20.96 2.38 11.18
N GLY A 95 -21.91 1.82 10.42
CA GLY A 95 -23.33 1.88 10.78
C GLY A 95 -23.97 3.22 10.42
N HIS A 96 -25.30 3.26 10.32
CA HIS A 96 -26.02 4.41 9.77
C HIS A 96 -25.84 5.69 10.59
N ALA A 97 -25.84 5.59 11.94
CA ALA A 97 -25.71 6.73 12.83
C ALA A 97 -24.32 7.37 12.74
N SER A 98 -23.25 6.59 12.89
CA SER A 98 -21.87 7.10 12.75
C SER A 98 -21.64 7.68 11.36
N ALA A 99 -22.08 6.99 10.30
CA ALA A 99 -21.95 7.50 8.94
C ALA A 99 -22.70 8.83 8.73
N ALA A 100 -23.86 9.03 9.37
CA ALA A 100 -24.59 10.31 9.30
C ALA A 100 -23.85 11.43 10.03
N ILE A 101 -23.23 11.14 11.18
CA ILE A 101 -22.42 12.11 11.93
C ILE A 101 -21.19 12.51 11.09
N GLU A 102 -20.45 11.54 10.55
CA GLU A 102 -19.26 11.82 9.73
C GLU A 102 -19.61 12.69 8.52
N ARG A 103 -20.65 12.35 7.77
CA ARG A 103 -21.08 13.15 6.61
C ARG A 103 -21.44 14.59 6.96
N ARG A 104 -22.00 14.80 8.15
CA ARG A 104 -22.33 16.15 8.61
C ARG A 104 -21.06 16.91 8.97
N ALA A 105 -20.17 16.28 9.74
CA ALA A 105 -18.90 16.87 10.15
C ALA A 105 -18.01 17.21 8.95
N GLU A 106 -17.89 16.29 7.99
CA GLU A 106 -17.14 16.50 6.75
C GLU A 106 -17.62 17.75 6.00
N ARG A 107 -18.94 17.96 5.89
CA ARG A 107 -19.48 19.19 5.26
C ARG A 107 -19.17 20.45 6.05
N GLU A 108 -19.26 20.38 7.38
CA GLU A 108 -18.97 21.51 8.25
C GLU A 108 -17.48 21.88 8.18
N GLN A 109 -16.57 20.89 8.16
CA GLN A 109 -15.12 21.05 7.97
C GLN A 109 -14.79 21.64 6.59
N ILE A 110 -15.35 21.09 5.51
CA ILE A 110 -15.15 21.63 4.15
C ILE A 110 -15.64 23.07 4.06
N ALA A 111 -16.80 23.39 4.63
CA ALA A 111 -17.34 24.74 4.64
C ALA A 111 -16.47 25.72 5.48
N ALA A 112 -15.79 25.21 6.50
CA ALA A 112 -14.82 25.95 7.29
C ALA A 112 -13.44 26.08 6.61
N GLY A 113 -13.21 25.41 5.48
CA GLY A 113 -11.91 25.36 4.80
C GLY A 113 -10.88 24.48 5.51
N GLU A 114 -11.33 23.56 6.35
CA GLU A 114 -10.50 22.59 7.06
C GLU A 114 -10.32 21.32 6.21
N GLU A 115 -9.22 20.59 6.44
CA GLU A 115 -9.09 19.24 5.88
C GLU A 115 -10.03 18.27 6.61
N PRO A 116 -10.85 17.50 5.88
CA PRO A 116 -11.77 16.56 6.50
C PRO A 116 -11.05 15.49 7.32
N HIS A 117 -11.52 15.25 8.52
CA HIS A 117 -11.01 14.21 9.42
C HIS A 117 -12.15 13.55 10.19
N ALA A 118 -11.95 12.30 10.62
CA ALA A 118 -13.02 11.57 11.27
C ALA A 118 -13.31 12.07 12.69
N VAL A 119 -14.61 12.23 12.99
CA VAL A 119 -15.07 12.74 14.30
C VAL A 119 -15.69 11.66 15.17
N THR A 120 -16.07 10.52 14.61
CA THR A 120 -16.62 9.41 15.40
C THR A 120 -15.52 8.40 15.74
N PRO A 121 -15.63 7.67 16.86
CA PRO A 121 -14.64 6.65 17.23
C PRO A 121 -14.42 5.60 16.13
N ARG A 122 -15.47 5.21 15.39
CA ARG A 122 -15.36 4.24 14.29
C ARG A 122 -14.71 4.85 13.06
N GLY A 123 -14.96 6.12 12.78
CA GLY A 123 -14.31 6.82 11.69
C GLY A 123 -12.81 6.96 11.94
N GLN A 124 -12.44 7.37 13.16
CA GLN A 124 -11.03 7.50 13.59
C GLN A 124 -10.29 6.15 13.53
N MET A 125 -10.94 5.05 13.91
CA MET A 125 -10.38 3.71 13.72
C MET A 125 -10.13 3.39 12.25
N ASN A 126 -11.09 3.70 11.36
CA ASN A 126 -10.93 3.47 9.94
C ASN A 126 -9.86 4.35 9.32
N GLU A 127 -9.78 5.61 9.70
CA GLU A 127 -8.74 6.54 9.29
C GLU A 127 -7.36 6.01 9.67
N ALA A 128 -7.16 5.61 10.94
CA ALA A 128 -5.92 5.00 11.40
C ALA A 128 -5.56 3.70 10.64
N ILE A 129 -6.55 2.85 10.34
CA ILE A 129 -6.34 1.64 9.52
C ILE A 129 -5.87 2.00 8.10
N GLN A 130 -6.45 3.04 7.50
CA GLN A 130 -6.10 3.49 6.16
C GLN A 130 -4.71 4.15 6.11
N GLU A 131 -4.37 4.94 7.13
CA GLU A 131 -3.02 5.50 7.31
C GLU A 131 -1.97 4.38 7.44
N ALA A 132 -2.24 3.37 8.28
CA ALA A 132 -1.34 2.22 8.44
C ALA A 132 -1.14 1.46 7.12
N ARG A 133 -2.19 1.30 6.31
CA ARG A 133 -2.09 0.72 4.96
C ARG A 133 -1.25 1.58 4.02
N GLY A 134 -1.41 2.91 4.08
CA GLY A 134 -0.61 3.86 3.31
C GLY A 134 0.88 3.73 3.61
N LEU A 135 1.25 3.62 4.89
CA LEU A 135 2.64 3.38 5.31
C LEU A 135 3.18 2.03 4.81
N GLY A 136 2.36 0.98 4.88
CA GLY A 136 2.70 -0.35 4.36
C GLY A 136 3.12 -0.32 2.89
N TYR A 137 2.41 0.44 2.06
CA TYR A 137 2.75 0.65 0.65
C TYR A 137 4.16 1.25 0.48
N TYR A 138 4.50 2.28 1.24
CA TYR A 138 5.83 2.91 1.16
C TYR A 138 6.95 1.96 1.61
N ILE A 139 6.74 1.18 2.67
CA ILE A 139 7.71 0.19 3.15
C ILE A 139 7.93 -0.90 2.09
N GLN A 140 6.85 -1.44 1.52
CA GLN A 140 6.96 -2.47 0.49
C GLN A 140 7.68 -1.96 -0.76
N ARG A 141 7.31 -0.78 -1.25
CA ARG A 141 7.98 -0.15 -2.40
C ARG A 141 9.44 0.18 -2.13
N GLY A 142 9.78 0.56 -0.89
CA GLY A 142 11.15 0.76 -0.45
C GLY A 142 11.96 -0.54 -0.51
N ARG A 143 11.38 -1.65 -0.05
CA ARG A 143 12.00 -2.98 -0.09
C ARG A 143 12.25 -3.47 -1.52
N GLU A 144 11.26 -3.34 -2.41
CA GLU A 144 11.41 -3.67 -3.83
C GLU A 144 12.54 -2.87 -4.47
N ARG A 145 12.61 -1.56 -4.20
CA ARG A 145 13.69 -0.69 -4.69
C ARG A 145 15.08 -1.08 -4.18
N ILE A 146 15.18 -1.51 -2.93
CA ILE A 146 16.46 -2.02 -2.37
C ILE A 146 16.88 -3.30 -3.09
N HIS A 147 15.93 -4.20 -3.39
CA HIS A 147 16.22 -5.41 -4.16
C HIS A 147 16.70 -5.10 -5.58
N GLU A 148 15.98 -4.25 -6.31
CA GLU A 148 16.38 -3.79 -7.65
C GLU A 148 17.78 -3.18 -7.64
N TRP A 149 18.07 -2.31 -6.67
CA TRP A 149 19.38 -1.67 -6.56
C TRP A 149 20.49 -2.68 -6.22
N SER A 150 20.19 -3.66 -5.37
CA SER A 150 21.11 -4.74 -5.02
C SER A 150 21.46 -5.60 -6.23
N ASP A 151 20.47 -5.91 -7.07
CA ASP A 151 20.67 -6.70 -8.29
C ASP A 151 21.50 -5.92 -9.32
N GLN A 152 21.20 -4.63 -9.51
CA GLN A 152 22.01 -3.76 -10.37
C GLN A 152 23.47 -3.63 -9.87
N LEU A 153 23.68 -3.51 -8.56
CA LEU A 153 25.02 -3.47 -7.98
C LEU A 153 25.79 -4.78 -8.23
N ARG A 154 25.11 -5.92 -8.10
CA ARG A 154 25.70 -7.24 -8.34
C ARG A 154 26.10 -7.41 -9.81
N GLU A 155 25.23 -7.05 -10.75
CA GLU A 155 25.54 -7.05 -12.18
C GLU A 155 26.73 -6.15 -12.52
N ARG A 156 26.77 -4.93 -11.97
CA ARG A 156 27.89 -3.99 -12.18
C ARG A 156 29.20 -4.53 -11.61
N ALA A 157 29.16 -5.16 -10.44
CA ALA A 157 30.32 -5.80 -9.84
C ALA A 157 30.82 -6.98 -10.68
N GLU A 158 29.92 -7.79 -11.24
CA GLU A 158 30.27 -8.89 -12.15
C GLU A 158 30.91 -8.38 -13.44
N LEU A 159 30.33 -7.36 -14.07
CA LEU A 159 30.90 -6.72 -15.26
C LEU A 159 32.27 -6.09 -14.99
N ALA A 160 32.44 -5.45 -13.82
CA ALA A 160 33.73 -4.91 -13.40
C ALA A 160 34.77 -6.03 -13.16
N ALA A 161 34.37 -7.14 -12.53
CA ALA A 161 35.23 -8.29 -12.31
C ALA A 161 35.64 -8.96 -13.63
N GLN A 162 34.72 -9.11 -14.58
CA GLN A 162 35.00 -9.61 -15.92
C GLN A 162 35.98 -8.69 -16.67
N SER A 163 35.76 -7.37 -16.58
CA SER A 163 36.63 -6.37 -17.19
C SER A 163 38.05 -6.45 -16.60
N MET A 164 38.18 -6.51 -15.26
CA MET A 164 39.47 -6.68 -14.59
C MET A 164 40.15 -7.99 -14.95
N SER A 165 39.40 -9.10 -15.02
CA SER A 165 39.92 -10.40 -15.42
C SER A 165 40.49 -10.36 -16.84
N SER A 166 39.75 -9.76 -17.77
CA SER A 166 40.19 -9.61 -19.17
C SER A 166 41.44 -8.73 -19.29
N PHE A 167 41.55 -7.66 -18.51
CA PHE A 167 42.74 -6.81 -18.46
C PHE A 167 43.97 -7.56 -17.93
N VAL A 168 43.83 -8.31 -16.82
CA VAL A 168 44.92 -9.11 -16.25
C VAL A 168 45.37 -10.19 -17.24
N GLN A 169 44.43 -10.86 -17.90
CA GLN A 169 44.74 -11.85 -18.94
C GLN A 169 45.47 -11.22 -20.14
N GLY A 170 45.04 -10.04 -20.59
CA GLY A 170 45.70 -9.30 -21.66
C GLY A 170 47.12 -8.87 -21.31
N ALA A 171 47.33 -8.35 -20.09
CA ALA A 171 48.64 -7.98 -19.57
C ALA A 171 49.58 -9.19 -19.46
N ALA A 172 49.08 -10.32 -18.95
CA ALA A 172 49.84 -11.57 -18.86
C ALA A 172 50.22 -12.12 -20.26
N HIS A 173 49.32 -12.01 -21.24
CA HIS A 173 49.59 -12.39 -22.63
C HIS A 173 50.65 -11.50 -23.28
N ALA A 174 50.57 -10.18 -23.09
CA ALA A 174 51.55 -9.22 -23.58
C ALA A 174 52.95 -9.46 -22.98
N MET A 175 53.04 -9.74 -21.68
CA MET A 175 54.32 -10.11 -21.04
C MET A 175 54.89 -11.41 -21.60
N ARG A 176 54.04 -12.42 -21.86
CA ARG A 176 54.48 -13.69 -22.45
C ARG A 176 54.97 -13.52 -23.90
N LEU A 177 54.39 -12.60 -24.66
CA LEU A 177 54.87 -12.22 -26.00
C LEU A 177 56.15 -11.37 -25.93
N GLY A 178 56.27 -10.45 -24.97
CA GLY A 178 57.49 -9.67 -24.74
C GLY A 178 58.68 -10.53 -24.29
N LEU A 179 58.42 -11.61 -23.54
CA LEU A 179 59.43 -12.62 -23.19
C LEU A 179 59.88 -13.47 -24.40
N HIS A 180 59.12 -13.50 -25.50
CA HIS A 180 59.53 -14.13 -26.76
C HIS A 180 60.32 -13.19 -27.70
N VAL A 181 60.50 -11.91 -27.34
CA VAL A 181 61.21 -10.90 -28.15
C VAL A 181 62.46 -10.35 -27.43
N SER A 182 62.92 -10.98 -26.35
CA SER A 182 64.19 -10.60 -25.71
C SER A 182 65.32 -11.57 -26.08
N SER A 183 65.95 -11.28 -27.22
CA SER A 183 67.29 -11.73 -27.59
C SER A 183 67.86 -10.70 -28.57
N GLY A 184 68.33 -9.55 -28.05
CA GLY A 184 69.04 -8.55 -28.86
C GLY A 184 68.87 -7.11 -28.38
N ASP A 185 69.93 -6.62 -27.72
CA ASP A 185 70.46 -5.25 -27.66
C ASP A 185 69.60 -4.03 -27.27
N GLY A 186 70.10 -3.31 -26.25
CA GLY A 186 70.39 -1.87 -26.39
C GLY A 186 69.46 -0.87 -25.70
N PHE A 187 69.99 -0.22 -24.65
CA PHE A 187 69.64 1.06 -24.00
C PHE A 187 68.71 2.03 -24.77
N ASP A 188 67.68 2.60 -24.12
CA ASP A 188 67.71 3.93 -23.48
C ASP A 188 66.33 4.36 -22.92
N ALA A 189 66.36 5.33 -21.99
CA ALA A 189 65.26 6.18 -21.51
C ALA A 189 64.17 5.57 -20.59
N LEU A 190 64.30 5.86 -19.29
CA LEU A 190 63.18 5.93 -18.34
C LEU A 190 62.49 7.31 -18.46
N PRO A 191 61.17 7.40 -18.62
CA PRO A 191 60.40 8.56 -18.19
C PRO A 191 59.79 8.28 -16.82
N ALA A 192 60.05 9.19 -15.87
CA ALA A 192 59.36 9.26 -14.60
C ALA A 192 57.86 9.51 -14.83
N LEU A 193 57.01 8.68 -14.24
CA LEU A 193 55.58 8.92 -14.11
C LEU A 193 55.23 9.11 -12.64
N ASP A 194 55.33 10.36 -12.22
CA ASP A 194 54.62 10.92 -11.08
C ASP A 194 53.15 11.07 -11.44
N ARG A 195 52.27 10.25 -10.82
CA ARG A 195 50.86 10.58 -10.61
C ARG A 195 50.37 9.93 -9.32
N SER A 196 50.42 10.70 -8.24
CA SER A 196 49.61 10.46 -7.05
C SER A 196 48.12 10.40 -7.42
N PRO A 197 47.33 9.39 -6.98
CA PRO A 197 45.89 9.39 -7.22
C PRO A 197 45.25 10.53 -6.42
N ARG A 198 44.60 11.44 -7.14
CA ARG A 198 43.70 12.45 -6.56
C ARG A 198 42.52 11.71 -5.93
N HIS A 199 42.26 12.01 -4.68
CA HIS A 199 41.09 11.57 -3.94
C HIS A 199 39.84 12.14 -4.63
N GLU A 200 39.10 11.33 -5.39
CA GLU A 200 37.75 11.70 -5.80
C GLU A 200 36.85 11.64 -4.58
N GLN A 201 36.23 12.78 -4.27
CA GLN A 201 35.24 12.91 -3.21
C GLN A 201 33.99 12.14 -3.63
N THR A 202 33.60 11.14 -2.86
CA THR A 202 32.21 10.65 -2.85
C THR A 202 31.28 11.82 -2.52
N PRO A 203 30.19 12.06 -3.29
CA PRO A 203 29.24 13.11 -2.95
C PRO A 203 28.59 12.76 -1.60
N ALA A 204 28.64 13.72 -0.68
CA ALA A 204 27.93 13.63 0.59
C ALA A 204 26.42 13.57 0.32
N ILE A 205 25.73 12.64 0.98
CA ILE A 205 24.28 12.62 1.05
C ILE A 205 23.88 13.87 1.84
N GLU A 206 23.28 14.84 1.17
CA GLU A 206 22.70 16.03 1.79
C GLU A 206 21.41 15.61 2.50
N LEU A 207 21.51 15.37 3.81
CA LEU A 207 20.36 15.24 4.69
C LEU A 207 19.82 16.66 4.92
N ASP A 208 18.70 16.97 4.28
CA ASP A 208 17.95 18.20 4.47
C ASP A 208 17.53 18.30 5.95
N GLN A 209 18.15 19.24 6.69
CA GLN A 209 17.77 19.53 8.08
C GLN A 209 16.63 20.54 8.05
N PRO A 210 15.45 20.22 8.62
CA PRO A 210 14.38 21.20 8.71
C PRO A 210 14.81 22.35 9.63
N GLY A 211 14.64 23.58 9.12
CA GLY A 211 15.10 24.81 9.72
C GLY A 211 14.68 25.02 11.17
N GLN A 212 15.58 25.68 11.91
CA GLN A 212 15.37 26.16 13.27
C GLN A 212 14.16 27.10 13.35
N GLY A 213 12.98 26.55 13.65
CA GLY A 213 11.76 27.30 13.95
C GLY A 213 10.91 26.71 15.09
N GLY A 214 11.34 25.61 15.70
CA GLY A 214 10.54 24.86 16.68
C GLY A 214 10.77 25.20 18.16
N GLY A 215 11.77 26.04 18.48
CA GLY A 215 12.22 26.26 19.86
C GLY A 215 11.26 27.07 20.75
N ASP A 216 10.42 27.93 20.16
CA ASP A 216 9.59 28.85 20.94
C ASP A 216 8.22 28.27 21.31
N ARG A 217 7.62 27.42 20.46
CA ARG A 217 6.30 26.82 20.72
C ARG A 217 6.34 25.79 21.86
N GLN A 218 7.47 25.10 22.02
CA GLN A 218 7.63 24.06 23.03
C GLN A 218 7.78 24.65 24.45
N ARG A 219 8.30 25.88 24.57
CA ARG A 219 8.42 26.61 25.84
C ARG A 219 7.10 27.26 26.29
N GLU A 220 6.21 27.59 25.37
CA GLU A 220 4.88 28.12 25.68
C GLU A 220 3.93 27.03 26.18
N ALA A 221 3.95 25.85 25.54
CA ALA A 221 3.12 24.71 25.93
C ALA A 221 3.48 24.13 27.32
N GLU A 222 4.74 24.24 27.75
CA GLU A 222 5.16 23.82 29.10
C GLU A 222 4.72 24.82 30.19
N ARG A 223 4.60 26.11 29.86
CA ARG A 223 4.15 27.16 30.79
C ARG A 223 2.64 27.12 31.04
N GLU A 224 1.84 26.68 30.06
CA GLU A 224 0.40 26.50 30.23
C GLU A 224 0.05 25.25 31.06
N ARG A 225 0.81 24.16 30.91
CA ARG A 225 0.60 22.94 31.73
C ARG A 225 0.83 23.15 33.22
N GLN A 226 1.67 24.12 33.60
CA GLN A 226 1.94 24.44 35.01
C GLN A 226 0.89 25.37 35.65
N ARG A 227 -0.02 25.98 34.86
CA ARG A 227 -1.07 26.90 35.37
C ARG A 227 -2.43 26.24 35.58
N GLY A 228 -2.62 24.98 35.17
CA GLY A 228 -3.93 24.31 35.16
C GLY A 228 -4.21 23.34 36.31
N HIS A 229 -3.41 23.31 37.38
CA HIS A 229 -3.62 22.38 38.49
C HIS A 229 -4.12 23.07 39.76
N GLU A 230 -5.39 23.47 39.74
CA GLU A 230 -6.20 23.62 40.96
C GLU A 230 -7.41 22.65 40.87
N PRO A 231 -7.58 21.71 41.81
CA PRO A 231 -8.77 20.86 41.84
C PRO A 231 -9.87 21.55 42.64
N ASP A 232 -10.93 22.01 41.96
CA ASP A 232 -12.11 22.59 42.60
C ASP A 232 -13.30 21.60 42.59
N ILE A 233 -13.64 21.16 43.81
CA ILE A 233 -14.95 20.77 44.41
C ILE A 233 -15.84 19.65 43.84
N GLY A 234 -16.36 18.85 44.80
CA GLY A 234 -17.78 19.03 45.16
C GLY A 234 -18.66 17.78 45.16
N PHE A 235 -19.13 17.39 46.34
CA PHE A 235 -20.26 16.49 46.57
C PHE A 235 -21.59 17.05 46.04
N GLY A 236 -22.49 16.21 45.53
CA GLY A 236 -23.91 16.58 45.41
C GLY A 236 -24.83 15.68 44.57
N ARG A 237 -25.54 14.80 45.28
CA ARG A 237 -26.79 14.05 44.97
C ARG A 237 -26.74 12.85 44.03
#